data_AF-A0A0L8I1T0-F1
#
_entry.id   AF-A0A0L8I1T0-F1
#
_cell.length_a   1.000
_cell.length_b   1.000
_cell.length_c   1.000
_cell.angle_alpha   90.00
_cell.angle_beta   90.00
_cell.angle_gamma   90.00
#
_symmetry.space_group_name_H-M   'P 1'
#
loop_
_entity.id
_entity.type
_entity.pdbx_description
1 polymer ?
#
loop_
_entity_poly.entity_id
_entity_poly.type
_entity_poly.pdbx_seq_one_letter_code
_entity_poly.pdbx_strand_id
1 'polypeptide(L)'
;MAVCSLDLPTFVADLKTIINEPEKICLFDEIRPLVPLNQQIAYDSLCPIIPSATKKLIHLENPENGSLGFSLRGGAEHGTGVYVTSISPTSDAYRKDLRVGDEVVSVNGFYIIQAIHEEIIELINDFQEIELQIRRIGMIPFRIKASDVVRWEYVPKENI
;
A
#
# COMPACT_ATOMS: atom_id res chain seq x y z
N MET A 1 5.67 41.09 11.27
CA MET A 1 6.69 40.10 10.86
C MET A 1 6.06 39.22 9.79
N ALA A 2 6.60 39.23 8.58
CA ALA A 2 6.11 38.36 7.51
C ALA A 2 6.51 36.93 7.88
N VAL A 3 5.52 36.10 8.24
CA VAL A 3 5.73 34.66 8.32
C VAL A 3 5.95 34.24 6.87
N CYS A 4 7.17 33.86 6.49
CA CYS A 4 7.42 33.29 5.17
C CYS A 4 6.45 32.12 5.01
N SER A 5 5.49 32.25 4.08
CA SER A 5 4.58 31.17 3.77
C SER A 5 5.40 30.06 3.11
N LEU A 6 5.46 28.89 3.75
CA LEU A 6 6.02 27.71 3.13
C LEU A 6 5.19 27.38 1.89
N ASP A 7 5.85 27.20 0.76
CA ASP A 7 5.22 26.64 -0.44
C ASP A 7 4.99 25.14 -0.21
N LEU A 8 3.86 24.83 0.42
CA LEU A 8 3.52 23.49 0.87
C LEU A 8 3.48 22.45 -0.26
N PRO A 9 2.87 22.71 -1.44
CA PRO A 9 2.90 21.77 -2.56
C PRO A 9 4.32 21.36 -2.97
N THR A 10 5.23 22.34 -3.14
CA THR A 10 6.63 22.08 -3.50
C THR A 10 7.35 21.35 -2.38
N PHE A 11 7.19 21.80 -1.13
CA PHE A 11 7.80 21.17 0.04
C PHE A 11 7.40 19.69 0.19
N VAL A 12 6.11 19.37 0.09
CA VAL A 12 5.62 17.99 0.21
C VAL A 12 6.06 17.15 -0.99
N ALA A 13 6.13 17.72 -2.19
CA ALA A 13 6.67 17.04 -3.36
C ALA A 13 8.15 16.67 -3.16
N ASP A 14 8.97 17.60 -2.66
CA ASP A 14 10.38 17.36 -2.35
C ASP A 14 10.53 16.31 -1.25
N LEU A 15 9.72 16.37 -0.19
CA LEU A 15 9.70 15.34 0.86
C LEU A 15 9.40 13.95 0.30
N LYS A 16 8.44 13.80 -0.62
CA LYS A 16 8.13 12.51 -1.27
C LYS A 16 9.30 11.95 -2.10
N THR A 17 10.26 12.77 -2.51
CA THR A 17 11.47 12.27 -3.21
C THR A 17 12.45 11.61 -2.25
N ILE A 18 12.48 12.04 -0.99
CA ILE A 18 13.39 11.58 0.07
C ILE A 18 12.74 10.47 0.90
N ILE A 19 11.50 10.69 1.32
CA ILE A 19 10.62 9.70 1.95
C ILE A 19 10.04 8.88 0.81
N ASN A 20 10.76 7.84 0.38
CA ASN A 20 10.44 7.05 -0.81
C ASN A 20 10.44 5.54 -0.54
N GLU A 21 10.34 5.16 0.73
CA GLU A 21 10.26 3.78 1.22
C GLU A 21 9.14 3.68 2.29
N PRO A 22 8.39 2.57 2.36
CA PRO A 22 7.28 2.39 3.30
C PRO A 22 7.63 2.65 4.77
N GLU A 23 8.78 2.18 5.21
CA GLU A 23 9.29 2.31 6.59
C GLU A 23 9.60 3.76 6.98
N LYS A 24 9.75 4.66 6.00
CA LYS A 24 10.02 6.09 6.22
C LYS A 24 8.75 6.93 6.24
N ILE A 25 7.57 6.39 5.91
CA ILE A 25 6.36 7.21 5.75
C ILE A 25 5.94 7.91 7.06
N CYS A 26 6.21 7.31 8.22
CA CYS A 26 5.92 7.93 9.52
C CYS A 26 6.64 9.27 9.71
N LEU A 27 7.72 9.55 8.95
CA LEU A 27 8.42 10.83 9.00
C LEU A 27 7.53 12.02 8.60
N PHE A 28 6.44 11.82 7.84
CA PHE A 28 5.49 12.91 7.56
C PHE A 28 4.82 13.44 8.85
N ASP A 29 4.51 12.55 9.80
CA ASP A 29 3.96 12.93 11.11
C ASP A 29 5.02 13.58 12.00
N GLU A 30 6.27 13.13 11.92
CA GLU A 30 7.38 13.73 12.66
C GLU A 30 7.75 15.13 12.17
N ILE A 31 7.55 15.40 10.88
CA ILE A 31 7.80 16.72 10.27
C ILE A 31 6.63 17.68 10.51
N ARG A 32 5.40 17.18 10.72
CA ARG A 32 4.20 18.01 10.91
C ARG A 32 4.36 19.13 11.94
N PRO A 33 4.97 18.94 13.13
CA PRO A 33 5.19 20.00 14.12
C PRO A 33 6.09 21.15 13.63
N LEU A 34 6.90 20.92 12.60
CA LEU A 34 7.78 21.93 11.98
C LEU A 34 7.03 22.81 10.98
N VAL A 35 5.87 22.38 10.49
CA VAL A 35 5.01 23.15 9.58
C VAL A 35 4.26 24.23 10.37
N PRO A 36 4.18 25.49 9.87
CA PRO A 36 3.41 26.54 10.52
C PRO A 36 1.98 26.10 10.87
N LEU A 37 1.52 26.40 12.09
CA LEU A 37 0.26 25.88 12.63
C LEU A 37 -0.95 26.18 11.74
N ASN A 38 -0.98 27.36 11.11
CA ASN A 38 -2.04 27.77 10.17
C ASN A 38 -2.02 27.02 8.82
N GLN A 39 -0.97 26.26 8.54
CA GLN A 39 -0.76 25.49 7.31
C GLN A 39 -0.85 23.97 7.54
N GLN A 40 -0.90 23.50 8.79
CA GLN A 40 -0.89 22.07 9.12
C GLN A 40 -2.04 21.26 8.50
N ILE A 41 -3.25 21.82 8.41
CA ILE A 41 -4.38 21.14 7.75
C ILE A 41 -4.12 20.97 6.25
N ALA A 42 -3.54 21.99 5.60
CA ALA A 42 -3.19 21.92 4.18
C ALA A 42 -2.00 20.98 3.93
N TYR A 43 -1.09 20.83 4.91
CA TYR A 43 -0.03 19.83 4.84
C TYR A 43 -0.59 18.40 4.88
N ASP A 44 -1.54 18.10 5.78
CA ASP A 44 -2.15 16.76 5.86
C ASP A 44 -2.86 16.35 4.57
N SER A 45 -3.53 17.30 3.92
CA SER A 45 -4.22 17.03 2.67
C SER A 45 -3.26 16.66 1.53
N LEU A 46 -2.01 17.15 1.57
CA LEU A 46 -0.96 16.86 0.58
C LEU A 46 -0.12 15.61 0.91
N CYS A 47 0.02 15.27 2.20
CA CYS A 47 0.76 14.08 2.66
C CYS A 47 0.17 12.79 2.08
N PRO A 48 0.99 11.76 1.85
CA PRO A 48 0.49 10.44 1.48
C PRO A 48 -0.35 9.84 2.61
N ILE A 49 -1.06 8.75 2.30
CA ILE A 49 -1.75 7.99 3.33
C ILE A 49 -0.71 7.30 4.21
N ILE A 50 -0.85 7.50 5.52
CA ILE A 50 0.05 6.92 6.51
C ILE A 50 -0.30 5.43 6.64
N PRO A 51 0.70 4.53 6.64
CA PRO A 51 0.48 3.12 6.89
C PRO A 51 -0.34 2.88 8.15
N SER A 52 -1.31 1.97 8.06
CA SER A 52 -2.05 1.56 9.24
C SER A 52 -1.14 0.73 10.15
N ALA A 53 -1.08 1.13 11.43
CA ALA A 53 -0.40 0.34 12.46
C ALA A 53 -1.10 -1.01 12.72
N THR A 54 -2.39 -1.11 12.39
CA THR A 54 -3.20 -2.30 12.64
C THR A 54 -3.37 -3.12 11.37
N LYS A 55 -3.35 -4.45 11.53
CA LYS A 55 -3.73 -5.38 10.46
C LYS A 55 -5.25 -5.56 10.45
N LYS A 56 -5.82 -5.74 9.27
CA LYS A 56 -7.25 -6.01 9.06
C LYS A 56 -7.42 -7.42 8.49
N LEU A 57 -8.41 -8.14 8.97
CA LEU A 57 -8.79 -9.45 8.44
C LEU A 57 -9.99 -9.27 7.50
N ILE A 58 -9.89 -9.81 6.29
CA ILE A 58 -10.99 -9.81 5.32
C ILE A 58 -11.26 -11.23 4.84
N HIS A 59 -12.52 -11.51 4.56
CA HIS A 59 -12.97 -12.79 3.98
C HIS A 59 -13.54 -12.49 2.59
N LEU A 60 -13.04 -13.20 1.59
CA LEU A 60 -13.44 -13.09 0.19
C LEU A 60 -13.97 -14.42 -0.30
N GLU A 61 -15.01 -14.34 -1.12
CA GLU A 61 -15.55 -15.48 -1.87
C GLU A 61 -14.95 -15.47 -3.28
N ASN A 62 -14.24 -16.53 -3.63
CA ASN A 62 -13.73 -16.79 -4.96
C ASN A 62 -14.83 -17.39 -5.83
N PRO A 63 -15.34 -16.67 -6.84
CA PRO A 63 -16.37 -17.21 -7.72
C PRO A 63 -15.82 -18.39 -8.55
N GLU A 64 -16.56 -19.50 -8.62
CA GLU A 64 -16.16 -20.76 -9.30
C GLU A 64 -15.65 -20.61 -10.74
N ASN A 65 -16.00 -19.51 -11.42
CA ASN A 65 -15.59 -19.21 -12.80
C ASN A 65 -15.11 -17.76 -12.99
N GLY A 66 -14.75 -17.07 -11.91
CA GLY A 66 -14.38 -15.67 -11.96
C GLY A 66 -12.99 -15.40 -11.39
N SER A 67 -12.65 -14.12 -11.32
CA SER A 67 -11.48 -13.67 -10.56
C SER A 67 -11.94 -13.04 -9.27
N LEU A 68 -11.09 -13.08 -8.23
CA LEU A 68 -11.30 -12.33 -6.99
C LEU A 68 -11.34 -10.79 -7.21
N GLY A 69 -10.96 -10.33 -8.41
CA GLY A 69 -11.04 -8.94 -8.81
C GLY A 69 -9.96 -8.07 -8.20
N PHE A 70 -8.77 -8.61 -7.96
CA PHE A 70 -7.58 -7.83 -7.61
C PHE A 70 -6.32 -8.46 -8.23
N SER A 71 -5.23 -7.70 -8.27
CA SER A 71 -3.91 -8.21 -8.68
C SER A 71 -2.88 -8.01 -7.59
N LEU A 72 -1.93 -8.94 -7.51
CA LEU A 72 -0.82 -8.92 -6.57
C LEU A 72 0.51 -8.67 -7.28
N ARG A 73 1.45 -8.10 -6.54
CA ARG A 73 2.85 -7.95 -6.94
C ARG A 73 3.76 -8.20 -5.74
N GLY A 74 4.92 -8.80 -5.99
CA GLY A 74 5.91 -9.08 -4.96
C GLY A 74 5.97 -10.56 -4.63
N GLY A 75 6.64 -10.91 -3.54
CA GLY A 75 7.07 -12.28 -3.25
C GLY A 75 8.53 -12.29 -2.77
N ALA A 76 8.92 -13.35 -2.05
CA ALA A 76 10.23 -13.45 -1.45
C ALA A 76 11.38 -13.42 -2.47
N GLU A 77 11.20 -14.04 -3.64
CA GLU A 77 12.13 -14.00 -4.78
C GLU A 77 12.33 -12.59 -5.34
N HIS A 78 11.39 -11.70 -5.03
CA HIS A 78 11.44 -10.31 -5.43
C HIS A 78 12.06 -9.40 -4.38
N GLY A 79 12.36 -9.90 -3.17
CA GLY A 79 12.91 -9.11 -2.07
C GLY A 79 11.91 -8.11 -1.48
N THR A 80 10.61 -8.41 -1.57
CA THR A 80 9.52 -7.54 -1.11
C THR A 80 8.39 -8.40 -0.54
N GLY A 81 7.56 -7.81 0.33
CA GLY A 81 6.24 -8.35 0.64
C GLY A 81 5.33 -8.37 -0.60
N VAL A 82 4.06 -8.72 -0.37
CA VAL A 82 3.06 -8.93 -1.43
C VAL A 82 2.01 -7.84 -1.36
N TYR A 83 1.82 -7.11 -2.45
CA TYR A 83 1.01 -5.88 -2.47
C TYR A 83 -0.08 -5.94 -3.51
N VAL A 84 -1.24 -5.41 -3.16
CA VAL A 84 -2.36 -5.22 -4.09
C VAL A 84 -2.05 -4.05 -5.02
N THR A 85 -2.06 -4.30 -6.32
CA THR A 85 -1.73 -3.29 -7.34
C THR A 85 -2.91 -2.81 -8.16
N SER A 86 -4.01 -3.56 -8.17
CA SER A 86 -5.25 -3.18 -8.83
C SER A 86 -6.43 -3.87 -8.16
N ILE A 87 -7.59 -3.24 -8.25
CA ILE A 87 -8.86 -3.80 -7.79
C ILE A 87 -9.92 -3.48 -8.83
N SER A 88 -10.63 -4.50 -9.28
CA SER A 88 -11.78 -4.37 -10.16
C SER A 88 -12.91 -3.70 -9.39
N PRO A 89 -13.45 -2.56 -9.89
CA PRO A 89 -14.69 -2.00 -9.37
C PRO A 89 -15.76 -3.09 -9.39
N THR A 90 -16.62 -3.13 -8.36
CA THR A 90 -17.69 -4.15 -8.15
C THR A 90 -17.26 -5.55 -7.65
N SER A 91 -15.96 -5.85 -7.59
CA SER A 91 -15.47 -7.11 -7.02
C SER A 91 -15.84 -7.29 -5.55
N ASP A 92 -15.80 -8.52 -5.05
CA ASP A 92 -15.95 -8.77 -3.61
C ASP A 92 -14.80 -8.10 -2.83
N ALA A 93 -13.57 -8.17 -3.35
CA ALA A 93 -12.41 -7.46 -2.80
C ALA A 93 -12.66 -5.96 -2.61
N TYR A 94 -13.24 -5.29 -3.62
CA TYR A 94 -13.62 -3.88 -3.51
C TYR A 94 -14.65 -3.64 -2.40
N ARG A 95 -15.69 -4.48 -2.32
CA ARG A 95 -16.78 -4.39 -1.34
C ARG A 95 -16.32 -4.65 0.10
N LYS A 96 -15.28 -5.49 0.29
CA LYS A 96 -14.67 -5.78 1.60
C LYS A 96 -13.58 -4.78 2.01
N ASP A 97 -13.42 -3.71 1.24
CA ASP A 97 -12.46 -2.64 1.52
C ASP A 97 -10.99 -3.12 1.50
N LEU A 98 -10.68 -4.02 0.56
CA LEU A 98 -9.32 -4.16 0.03
C LEU A 98 -9.02 -2.94 -0.85
N ARG A 99 -7.77 -2.46 -0.83
CA ARG A 99 -7.32 -1.27 -1.55
C ARG A 99 -5.96 -1.46 -2.20
N VAL A 100 -5.68 -0.65 -3.23
CA VAL A 100 -4.34 -0.61 -3.83
C VAL A 100 -3.35 -0.11 -2.79
N GLY A 101 -2.18 -0.75 -2.68
CA GLY A 101 -1.20 -0.46 -1.64
C GLY A 101 -1.50 -1.12 -0.29
N ASP A 102 -2.46 -2.04 -0.23
CA ASP A 102 -2.52 -3.04 0.85
C ASP A 102 -1.42 -4.07 0.67
N GLU A 103 -0.71 -4.38 1.75
CA GLU A 103 0.17 -5.53 1.87
C GLU A 103 -0.64 -6.74 2.36
N VAL A 104 -0.53 -7.88 1.68
CA VAL A 104 -1.05 -9.17 2.15
C VAL A 104 0.00 -9.81 3.05
N VAL A 105 -0.36 -10.00 4.32
CA VAL A 105 0.53 -10.52 5.36
C VAL A 105 0.37 -12.03 5.53
N SER A 106 -0.86 -12.52 5.41
CA SER A 106 -1.17 -13.95 5.44
C SER A 106 -2.39 -14.28 4.58
N VAL A 107 -2.44 -15.52 4.11
CA VAL A 107 -3.59 -16.13 3.40
C VAL A 107 -4.01 -17.38 4.17
N ASN A 108 -5.28 -17.47 4.56
CA ASN A 108 -5.84 -18.60 5.32
C ASN A 108 -5.00 -18.96 6.57
N GLY A 109 -4.52 -17.94 7.29
CA GLY A 109 -3.67 -18.08 8.47
C GLY A 109 -2.19 -18.41 8.20
N PHE A 110 -1.78 -18.67 6.96
CA PHE A 110 -0.38 -18.90 6.59
C PHE A 110 0.33 -17.58 6.31
N TYR A 111 1.37 -17.27 7.08
CA TYR A 111 2.24 -16.12 6.82
C TYR A 111 3.05 -16.34 5.54
N ILE A 112 2.99 -15.36 4.63
CA ILE A 112 3.56 -15.50 3.28
C ILE A 112 4.88 -14.73 3.07
N ILE A 113 5.52 -14.25 4.15
CA ILE A 113 6.75 -13.43 4.08
C ILE A 113 7.93 -14.14 3.40
N GLN A 114 7.94 -15.48 3.35
CA GLN A 114 8.97 -16.27 2.67
C GLN A 114 8.45 -16.99 1.42
N ALA A 115 7.17 -16.83 1.08
CA ALA A 115 6.59 -17.49 -0.08
C ALA A 115 6.97 -16.73 -1.36
N ILE A 116 7.24 -17.47 -2.43
CA ILE A 116 7.42 -16.87 -3.76
C ILE A 116 6.06 -16.51 -4.37
N HIS A 117 6.05 -15.62 -5.36
CA HIS A 117 4.82 -15.12 -5.97
C HIS A 117 3.89 -16.24 -6.42
N GLU A 118 4.44 -17.26 -7.11
CA GLU A 118 3.67 -18.39 -7.64
C GLU A 118 2.95 -19.19 -6.55
N GLU A 119 3.64 -19.52 -5.45
CA GLU A 119 3.07 -20.24 -4.30
C GLU A 119 1.90 -19.47 -3.67
N ILE A 120 1.97 -18.14 -3.63
CA ILE A 120 0.90 -17.29 -3.09
C ILE A 120 -0.33 -17.32 -3.99
N ILE A 121 -0.13 -17.29 -5.30
CA ILE A 121 -1.23 -17.35 -6.27
C ILE A 121 -1.91 -18.73 -6.22
N GLU A 122 -1.14 -19.82 -6.13
CA GLU A 122 -1.67 -21.17 -5.93
C GLU A 122 -2.50 -21.24 -4.64
N LEU A 123 -1.95 -20.77 -3.51
CA LEU A 123 -2.64 -20.76 -2.23
C LEU A 123 -3.95 -19.96 -2.24
N ILE A 124 -4.05 -18.90 -3.04
CA ILE A 124 -5.28 -18.12 -3.20
C ILE A 124 -6.31 -18.84 -4.09
N ASN A 125 -5.85 -19.51 -5.14
CA ASN A 125 -6.72 -20.17 -6.11
C ASN A 125 -7.26 -21.53 -5.65
N ASP A 126 -6.58 -22.18 -4.71
CA ASP A 126 -6.97 -23.50 -4.18
C ASP A 126 -8.25 -23.48 -3.33
N PHE A 127 -8.74 -22.29 -2.94
CA PHE A 127 -9.89 -22.15 -2.05
C PHE A 127 -11.00 -21.27 -2.65
N GLN A 128 -12.24 -21.70 -2.42
CA GLN A 128 -13.45 -20.92 -2.74
C GLN A 128 -13.70 -19.80 -1.72
N GLU A 129 -13.26 -19.97 -0.48
CA GLU A 129 -13.31 -18.93 0.55
C GLU A 129 -11.88 -18.66 1.01
N ILE A 130 -11.46 -17.40 0.96
CA ILE A 130 -10.14 -16.98 1.39
C ILE A 130 -10.22 -15.94 2.49
N GLU A 131 -9.39 -16.11 3.51
CA GLU A 131 -9.13 -15.15 4.55
C GLU A 131 -7.78 -14.48 4.28
N LEU A 132 -7.78 -13.15 4.15
CA LEU A 132 -6.56 -12.36 4.01
C LEU A 132 -6.37 -11.50 5.24
N GLN A 133 -5.18 -11.59 5.85
CA GLN A 133 -4.72 -10.56 6.79
C GLN A 133 -3.93 -9.52 6.00
N ILE A 134 -4.39 -8.27 6.01
CA ILE A 134 -3.82 -7.18 5.25
C ILE A 134 -3.34 -6.03 6.14
N ARG A 135 -2.41 -5.23 5.62
CA ARG A 135 -1.96 -3.98 6.23
C ARG A 135 -1.93 -2.88 5.17
N ARG A 136 -2.61 -1.76 5.44
CA ARG A 136 -2.60 -0.57 4.57
C ARG A 136 -1.22 0.07 4.61
N ILE A 137 -0.51 0.11 3.49
CA ILE A 137 0.82 0.75 3.38
C ILE A 137 0.75 2.06 2.59
N GLY A 138 -0.02 2.09 1.50
CA GLY A 138 -0.16 3.28 0.65
C GLY A 138 1.00 3.50 -0.32
N MET A 139 1.86 2.48 -0.49
CA MET A 139 2.87 2.41 -1.55
C MET A 139 2.85 1.03 -2.20
N ILE A 140 3.31 0.96 -3.44
CA ILE A 140 3.49 -0.30 -4.18
C ILE A 140 4.94 -0.43 -4.67
N PRO A 141 5.52 -1.64 -4.61
CA PRO A 141 6.85 -1.87 -5.14
C PRO A 141 6.82 -1.88 -6.67
N PHE A 142 7.89 -1.40 -7.31
CA PHE A 142 8.10 -1.51 -8.74
C PHE A 142 9.58 -1.66 -9.10
N ARG A 143 9.83 -2.21 -10.28
CA ARG A 143 11.14 -2.28 -10.92
C ARG A 143 11.02 -1.94 -12.40
N ILE A 144 12.03 -1.28 -12.94
CA ILE A 144 12.09 -0.99 -14.38
C ILE A 144 12.66 -2.20 -15.12
N LYS A 145 13.69 -2.84 -14.55
CA LYS A 145 14.28 -4.10 -15.04
C LYS A 145 14.38 -5.12 -13.91
N ALA A 146 14.42 -6.41 -14.26
CA ALA A 146 14.50 -7.50 -13.28
C ALA A 146 15.73 -7.40 -12.34
N SER A 147 16.84 -6.85 -12.83
CA SER A 147 18.08 -6.64 -12.07
C SER A 147 18.10 -5.38 -11.20
N ASP A 148 17.11 -4.50 -11.34
CA ASP A 148 17.11 -3.22 -10.63
C ASP A 148 16.78 -3.40 -9.15
N VAL A 149 17.22 -2.45 -8.32
CA VAL A 149 16.77 -2.35 -6.93
C VAL A 149 15.27 -2.04 -6.90
N VAL A 150 14.54 -2.64 -5.95
CA VAL A 150 13.12 -2.34 -5.72
C VAL A 150 12.97 -0.86 -5.39
N ARG A 151 12.03 -0.19 -6.06
CA ARG A 151 11.60 1.16 -5.75
C ARG A 151 10.14 1.15 -5.34
N TRP A 152 9.69 2.24 -4.73
CA TRP A 152 8.32 2.37 -4.25
C TRP A 152 7.65 3.58 -4.87
N GLU A 153 6.38 3.39 -5.23
CA GLU A 153 5.52 4.44 -5.75
C GLU A 153 4.38 4.67 -4.76
N TYR A 154 4.08 5.94 -4.51
CA TYR A 154 2.93 6.32 -3.71
C TYR A 154 1.63 5.99 -4.43
N VAL A 155 0.70 5.37 -3.72
CA VAL A 155 -0.64 5.18 -4.23
C VAL A 155 -1.44 6.48 -4.06
N PRO A 156 -2.08 7.00 -5.12
CA PRO A 156 -2.93 8.17 -5.03
C PRO A 156 -4.09 7.97 -4.04
N LYS A 157 -4.50 9.05 -3.35
CA LYS A 157 -5.52 8.96 -2.28
C LYS A 157 -6.88 8.46 -2.78
N GLU A 158 -7.19 8.73 -4.04
CA GLU A 158 -8.42 8.29 -4.71
C GLU A 158 -8.50 6.77 -4.93
N ASN A 159 -7.37 6.06 -4.81
CA ASN A 159 -7.29 4.61 -5.01
C ASN A 159 -7.20 3.82 -3.70
N ILE A 160 -7.30 4.51 -2.55
CA ILE A 160 -7.25 3.97 -1.19
C ILE A 160 -8.59 4.19 -0.48
#